data_AF-A0AAU6ANS8-F1
#
_entry.id   AF-A0AAU6ANS8-F1
#
_cell.length_a   1.000
_cell.length_b   1.000
_cell.length_c   1.000
_cell.angle_alpha   90.00
_cell.angle_beta   90.00
_cell.angle_gamma   90.00
#
_symmetry.space_group_name_H-M   'P 1'
#
loop_
_entity.id
_entity.type
_entity.pdbx_description
1 polymer ?
#
loop_
_entity_poly.entity_id
_entity_poly.type
_entity_poly.pdbx_seq_one_letter_code
_entity_poly.pdbx_strand_id
1 'polypeptide(L)'
;MSIIECYRFVRDDLTSANGNLSWRIGEWNEVSGTIVCCAHGLHAAPTPRDSVRNVYGQRWFAAEARGETSHQGTKFAAREMRLVEEIPPDVLRHFAVGCAKRSFGYLEQRHPVDARIRQCIEVTEGFLDGALGEDDLREGRQAAGAVIADPATGPDTGRLIAAAMAASQAADGDAASWTAAAAGAAHAANLAADAIDAAAALTTAYAEIHNVAKGFAAANIAEQAATAARTAAASGAVAHAAAVAAARGTYAPDTAADAYFAAWSATTVRPADYHYLAQNAHLLELIAGTRAKQA
;
A
#
# COMPACT_ATOMS: atom_id res chain seq x y z
N MET A 1 -31.88 -6.96 3.45
CA MET A 1 -30.63 -6.26 3.83
C MET A 1 -29.61 -6.47 2.73
N SER A 2 -28.92 -5.43 2.28
CA SER A 2 -27.82 -5.56 1.32
C SER A 2 -26.59 -6.15 2.00
N ILE A 3 -25.95 -7.11 1.34
CA ILE A 3 -24.63 -7.61 1.72
C ILE A 3 -23.58 -6.70 1.07
N ILE A 4 -22.54 -6.36 1.83
CA ILE A 4 -21.38 -5.59 1.37
C ILE A 4 -20.18 -6.54 1.38
N GLU A 5 -19.56 -6.76 0.23
CA GLU A 5 -18.29 -7.46 0.16
C GLU A 5 -17.18 -6.58 0.72
N CYS A 6 -16.30 -7.17 1.52
CA CYS A 6 -15.23 -6.45 2.18
C CYS A 6 -14.03 -7.35 2.46
N TYR A 7 -12.97 -6.75 2.99
CA TYR A 7 -11.70 -7.41 3.22
C TYR A 7 -11.21 -7.10 4.64
N ARG A 8 -10.69 -8.10 5.33
CA ARG A 8 -10.15 -7.91 6.68
C ARG A 8 -9.01 -8.86 7.00
N PHE A 9 -8.15 -8.39 7.90
CA PHE A 9 -7.15 -9.22 8.53
C PHE A 9 -7.66 -9.71 9.90
N VAL A 10 -7.20 -10.89 10.30
CA VAL A 10 -7.34 -11.46 11.64
C VAL A 10 -6.01 -12.06 12.07
N ARG A 11 -5.83 -12.25 13.38
CA ARG A 11 -4.66 -12.96 13.91
C ARG A 11 -4.67 -14.42 13.48
N ASP A 12 -3.53 -15.09 13.60
CA ASP A 12 -3.38 -16.51 13.22
C ASP A 12 -4.41 -17.43 13.89
N ASP A 13 -4.76 -17.13 15.14
CA ASP A 13 -5.77 -17.84 15.94
C ASP A 13 -7.23 -17.48 15.63
N LEU A 14 -7.47 -16.77 14.51
CA LEU A 14 -8.76 -16.24 14.09
C LEU A 14 -9.38 -15.28 15.11
N THR A 15 -8.60 -14.58 15.92
CA THR A 15 -9.14 -13.48 16.76
C THR A 15 -8.97 -12.12 16.09
N SER A 16 -9.87 -11.19 16.42
CA SER A 16 -9.67 -9.79 16.04
C SER A 16 -8.43 -9.23 16.72
N ALA A 17 -7.68 -8.37 16.01
CA ALA A 17 -6.55 -7.66 16.62
C ALA A 17 -6.96 -6.78 17.81
N ASN A 18 -8.19 -6.26 17.76
CA ASN A 18 -8.81 -5.43 18.79
C ASN A 18 -10.23 -5.93 19.10
N GLY A 19 -10.61 -5.93 20.38
CA GLY A 19 -11.86 -6.54 20.84
C GLY A 19 -11.76 -8.06 20.83
N ASN A 20 -12.11 -8.72 21.93
CA ASN A 20 -11.88 -10.16 22.16
C ASN A 20 -12.80 -11.08 21.34
N LEU A 21 -13.00 -10.81 20.06
CA LEU A 21 -13.86 -11.57 19.16
C LEU A 21 -13.06 -12.67 18.46
N SER A 22 -13.50 -13.93 18.62
CA SER A 22 -13.02 -15.07 17.84
C SER A 22 -13.93 -15.31 16.65
N TRP A 23 -13.33 -15.47 15.48
CA TRP A 23 -14.02 -15.67 14.22
C TRP A 23 -14.15 -17.14 13.88
N ARG A 24 -15.26 -17.48 13.23
CA ARG A 24 -15.46 -18.76 12.55
C ARG A 24 -15.82 -18.48 11.11
N ILE A 25 -15.18 -19.20 10.20
CA ILE A 25 -15.40 -19.02 8.76
C ILE A 25 -16.83 -19.44 8.42
N GLY A 26 -17.54 -18.59 7.69
CA GLY A 26 -18.94 -18.76 7.30
C GLY A 26 -19.98 -18.26 8.32
N GLU A 27 -19.59 -18.02 9.57
CA GLU A 27 -20.51 -17.62 10.64
C GLU A 27 -20.64 -16.09 10.77
N TRP A 28 -21.88 -15.62 10.88
CA TRP A 28 -22.20 -14.21 11.14
C TRP A 28 -21.92 -13.88 12.61
N ASN A 29 -21.08 -12.88 12.83
CA ASN A 29 -20.84 -12.27 14.11
C ASN A 29 -21.64 -10.97 14.19
N GLU A 30 -22.16 -10.65 15.36
CA GLU A 30 -22.94 -9.43 15.62
C GLU A 30 -22.40 -8.70 16.85
N VAL A 31 -22.38 -7.37 16.77
CA VAL A 31 -22.13 -6.50 17.93
C VAL A 31 -23.39 -5.72 18.27
N SER A 32 -23.60 -5.33 19.53
CA SER A 32 -24.75 -4.51 19.97
C SER A 32 -24.33 -3.05 20.23
N GLY A 33 -25.25 -2.08 20.19
CA GLY A 33 -24.96 -0.65 20.44
C GLY A 33 -24.53 0.15 19.18
N THR A 34 -24.47 1.48 19.25
CA THR A 34 -24.27 2.35 18.06
C THR A 34 -22.98 2.05 17.30
N ILE A 35 -23.07 1.85 15.98
CA ILE A 35 -21.89 1.58 15.15
C ILE A 35 -21.15 2.88 14.87
N VAL A 36 -19.88 2.95 15.26
CA VAL A 36 -19.03 4.12 15.10
C VAL A 36 -17.67 3.66 14.58
N CYS A 37 -17.29 4.09 13.38
CA CYS A 37 -15.99 3.74 12.81
C CYS A 37 -14.85 4.08 13.78
N CYS A 38 -13.80 3.26 13.81
CA CYS A 38 -12.73 3.21 14.83
C CYS A 38 -13.12 2.90 16.29
N ALA A 39 -14.32 3.24 16.75
CA ALA A 39 -14.67 3.12 18.17
C ALA A 39 -15.47 1.85 18.49
N HIS A 40 -16.45 1.49 17.66
CA HIS A 40 -17.37 0.40 17.94
C HIS A 40 -17.96 -0.22 16.66
N GLY A 41 -17.81 -1.54 16.52
CA GLY A 41 -18.30 -2.32 15.39
C GLY A 41 -17.28 -3.31 14.84
N LEU A 42 -17.68 -4.07 13.83
CA LEU A 42 -16.81 -5.01 13.13
C LEU A 42 -16.13 -4.30 11.97
N HIS A 43 -14.82 -4.04 12.10
CA HIS A 43 -14.07 -3.27 11.09
C HIS A 43 -13.63 -4.12 9.89
N ALA A 44 -13.72 -3.51 8.71
CA ALA A 44 -13.18 -4.04 7.46
C ALA A 44 -12.87 -2.89 6.48
N ALA A 45 -12.28 -3.24 5.34
CA ALA A 45 -12.03 -2.34 4.24
C ALA A 45 -12.91 -2.71 3.03
N PRO A 46 -13.38 -1.71 2.24
CA PRO A 46 -14.25 -1.95 1.10
C PRO A 46 -13.50 -2.52 -0.11
N THR A 47 -12.19 -2.28 -0.23
CA THR A 47 -11.36 -2.79 -1.32
C THR A 47 -10.19 -3.58 -0.76
N PRO A 48 -9.60 -4.52 -1.54
CA PRO A 48 -8.47 -5.29 -1.06
C PRO A 48 -7.25 -4.38 -0.80
N ARG A 49 -7.01 -3.37 -1.64
CA ARG A 49 -5.91 -2.42 -1.43
C ARG A 49 -6.07 -1.60 -0.15
N ASP A 50 -7.30 -1.25 0.20
CA ASP A 50 -7.63 -0.59 1.46
C ASP A 50 -7.45 -1.53 2.66
N SER A 51 -7.59 -2.85 2.51
CA SER A 51 -7.29 -3.77 3.61
C SER A 51 -5.79 -3.91 3.86
N VAL A 52 -4.96 -3.92 2.81
CA VAL A 52 -3.48 -3.90 2.91
C VAL A 52 -2.98 -2.60 3.55
N ARG A 53 -3.77 -1.53 3.43
CA ARG A 53 -3.53 -0.27 4.13
C ARG A 53 -3.80 -0.36 5.64
N ASN A 54 -4.72 -1.23 6.05
CA ASN A 54 -5.24 -1.38 7.41
C ASN A 54 -4.96 -2.80 7.93
N VAL A 55 -3.72 -3.27 7.80
CA VAL A 55 -3.33 -4.63 8.19
C VAL A 55 -3.37 -4.77 9.71
N TYR A 56 -4.17 -5.74 10.15
CA TYR A 56 -4.42 -6.04 11.56
C TYR A 56 -4.49 -7.54 11.80
N GLY A 57 -3.38 -8.21 11.56
CA GLY A 57 -3.26 -9.65 11.63
C GLY A 57 -2.41 -10.20 10.50
N GLN A 58 -2.25 -11.51 10.49
CA GLN A 58 -1.44 -12.25 9.53
C GLN A 58 -2.31 -12.88 8.44
N ARG A 59 -3.54 -13.27 8.80
CA ARG A 59 -4.45 -13.98 7.91
C ARG A 59 -5.44 -13.02 7.28
N TRP A 60 -5.58 -13.10 5.98
CA TRP A 60 -6.36 -12.17 5.18
C TRP A 60 -7.61 -12.85 4.63
N PHE A 61 -8.76 -12.19 4.72
CA PHE A 61 -10.03 -12.77 4.33
C PHE A 61 -10.83 -11.83 3.44
N ALA A 62 -11.46 -12.42 2.43
CA ALA A 62 -12.70 -11.89 1.88
C ALA A 62 -13.83 -12.14 2.89
N ALA A 63 -14.64 -11.13 3.11
CA ALA A 63 -15.66 -11.09 4.12
C ALA A 63 -16.94 -10.45 3.57
N GLU A 64 -18.02 -10.65 4.30
CA GLU A 64 -19.31 -10.01 4.03
C GLU A 64 -19.76 -9.26 5.26
N ALA A 65 -20.27 -8.06 5.07
CA ALA A 65 -20.85 -7.22 6.11
C ALA A 65 -22.30 -6.88 5.81
N ARG A 66 -23.11 -6.67 6.85
CA ARG A 66 -24.49 -6.21 6.75
C ARG A 66 -24.93 -5.41 7.98
N GLY A 67 -26.14 -4.85 7.88
CA GLY A 67 -26.74 -4.05 8.93
C GLY A 67 -26.24 -2.61 8.93
N GLU A 68 -26.29 -1.98 10.09
CA GLU A 68 -25.81 -0.61 10.27
C GLU A 68 -24.30 -0.52 9.99
N THR A 69 -23.88 0.46 9.19
CA THR A 69 -22.48 0.73 8.90
C THR A 69 -22.08 2.17 9.23
N SER A 70 -20.83 2.35 9.60
CA SER A 70 -20.19 3.66 9.81
C SER A 70 -18.88 3.69 9.04
N HIS A 71 -18.73 4.67 8.14
CA HIS A 71 -17.60 4.77 7.22
C HIS A 71 -16.62 5.86 7.64
N GLN A 72 -15.33 5.62 7.44
CA GLN A 72 -14.27 6.61 7.60
C GLN A 72 -13.15 6.37 6.60
N GLY A 73 -13.11 7.17 5.54
CA GLY A 73 -12.11 7.03 4.47
C GLY A 73 -12.15 5.64 3.85
N THR A 74 -11.04 4.93 3.94
CA THR A 74 -10.84 3.59 3.35
C THR A 74 -11.24 2.43 4.25
N LYS A 75 -11.92 2.69 5.38
CA LYS A 75 -12.39 1.65 6.30
C LYS A 75 -13.81 1.93 6.75
N PHE A 76 -14.48 0.90 7.23
CA PHE A 76 -15.79 1.01 7.83
C PHE A 76 -15.93 0.05 9.00
N ALA A 77 -16.92 0.30 9.85
CA ALA A 77 -17.40 -0.61 10.88
C ALA A 77 -18.82 -1.06 10.54
N ALA A 78 -19.16 -2.31 10.82
CA ALA A 78 -20.49 -2.87 10.59
C ALA A 78 -21.08 -3.53 11.83
N ARG A 79 -22.41 -3.63 11.85
CA ARG A 79 -23.21 -4.37 12.84
C ARG A 79 -22.91 -5.87 12.81
N GLU A 80 -22.95 -6.44 11.62
CA GLU A 80 -22.78 -7.87 11.38
C GLU A 80 -21.73 -8.13 10.31
N MET A 81 -20.91 -9.16 10.51
CA MET A 81 -19.87 -9.56 9.55
C MET A 81 -19.55 -11.05 9.66
N ARG A 82 -19.17 -11.67 8.54
CA ARG A 82 -18.59 -13.02 8.51
C ARG A 82 -17.34 -13.07 7.64
N LEU A 83 -16.42 -13.97 7.98
CA LEU A 83 -15.34 -14.37 7.09
C LEU A 83 -15.91 -15.35 6.06
N VAL A 84 -15.65 -15.14 4.78
CA VAL A 84 -16.14 -16.02 3.72
C VAL A 84 -15.04 -16.96 3.26
N GLU A 85 -13.89 -16.40 2.93
CA GLU A 85 -12.80 -17.11 2.27
C GLU A 85 -11.46 -16.51 2.70
N GLU A 86 -10.51 -17.37 3.04
CA GLU A 86 -9.13 -16.96 3.28
C GLU A 86 -8.44 -16.69 1.95
N ILE A 87 -7.84 -15.51 1.83
CA ILE A 87 -7.00 -15.15 0.68
C ILE A 87 -5.58 -15.61 1.00
N PRO A 88 -4.96 -16.48 0.17
CA PRO A 88 -3.66 -17.05 0.47
C PRO A 88 -2.56 -15.98 0.62
N PRO A 89 -1.58 -16.17 1.52
CA PRO A 89 -0.49 -15.21 1.73
C PRO A 89 0.36 -15.00 0.47
N ASP A 90 0.43 -15.96 -0.43
CA ASP A 90 1.13 -15.82 -1.71
C ASP A 90 0.54 -14.69 -2.58
N VAL A 91 -0.76 -14.40 -2.46
CA VAL A 91 -1.37 -13.23 -3.12
C VAL A 91 -0.70 -11.94 -2.66
N LEU A 92 -0.44 -11.80 -1.35
CA LEU A 92 0.24 -10.64 -0.79
C LEU A 92 1.70 -10.57 -1.25
N ARG A 93 2.40 -11.70 -1.25
CA ARG A 93 3.79 -11.80 -1.71
C ARG A 93 3.95 -11.34 -3.17
N HIS A 94 3.15 -11.91 -4.08
CA HIS A 94 3.17 -11.50 -5.49
C HIS A 94 2.69 -10.06 -5.67
N PHE A 95 1.72 -9.60 -4.88
CA PHE A 95 1.27 -8.21 -4.92
C PHE A 95 2.37 -7.22 -4.54
N ALA A 96 3.17 -7.52 -3.51
CA ALA A 96 4.28 -6.69 -3.07
C ALA A 96 5.32 -6.52 -4.18
N VAL A 97 5.72 -7.63 -4.82
CA VAL A 97 6.66 -7.63 -5.94
C VAL A 97 6.09 -6.91 -7.17
N GLY A 98 4.82 -7.16 -7.49
CA GLY A 98 4.12 -6.47 -8.57
C GLY A 98 4.06 -4.95 -8.37
N CYS A 99 3.93 -4.47 -7.12
CA CYS A 99 4.00 -3.04 -6.81
C CYS A 99 5.38 -2.46 -7.10
N ALA A 100 6.45 -3.12 -6.64
CA ALA A 100 7.82 -2.70 -6.92
C ALA A 100 8.13 -2.71 -8.42
N LYS A 101 7.74 -3.76 -9.14
CA LYS A 101 7.93 -3.92 -10.58
C LYS A 101 7.24 -2.85 -11.41
N ARG A 102 5.97 -2.53 -11.11
CA ARG A 102 5.25 -1.44 -11.79
C ARG A 102 5.90 -0.08 -11.53
N SER A 103 6.31 0.18 -10.29
CA SER A 103 6.98 1.43 -9.94
C SER A 103 8.34 1.55 -10.62
N PHE A 104 9.11 0.45 -10.69
CA PHE A 104 10.35 0.39 -11.46
C PHE A 104 10.11 0.77 -12.92
N GLY A 105 9.16 0.12 -13.59
CA GLY A 105 8.83 0.43 -14.99
C GLY A 105 8.35 1.87 -15.19
N TYR A 106 7.64 2.44 -14.20
CA TYR A 106 7.16 3.82 -14.23
C TYR A 106 8.31 4.85 -14.16
N LEU A 107 9.31 4.61 -13.31
CA LEU A 107 10.49 5.47 -13.17
C LEU A 107 11.45 5.29 -14.35
N GLU A 108 11.68 4.05 -14.80
CA GLU A 108 12.58 3.76 -15.91
C GLU A 108 12.17 4.45 -17.22
N GLN A 109 10.87 4.62 -17.45
CA GLN A 109 10.35 5.38 -18.60
C GLN A 109 10.75 6.86 -18.58
N ARG A 110 11.13 7.40 -17.42
CA ARG A 110 11.45 8.82 -17.22
C ARG A 110 12.95 9.06 -17.17
N HIS A 111 13.67 8.20 -16.47
CA HIS A 111 15.11 8.30 -16.32
C HIS A 111 15.73 6.93 -16.06
N PRO A 112 17.03 6.75 -16.34
CA PRO A 112 17.75 5.54 -15.95
C PRO A 112 17.62 5.28 -14.45
N VAL A 113 17.31 4.04 -14.11
CA VAL A 113 17.24 3.53 -12.73
C VAL A 113 18.35 2.51 -12.55
N ASP A 114 19.00 2.51 -11.37
CA ASP A 114 20.08 1.57 -11.08
C ASP A 114 19.64 0.10 -11.26
N ALA A 115 20.40 -0.66 -12.05
CA ALA A 115 20.08 -2.03 -12.40
C ALA A 115 19.99 -2.98 -11.18
N ARG A 116 20.67 -2.66 -10.07
CA ARG A 116 20.60 -3.45 -8.83
C ARG A 116 19.19 -3.47 -8.23
N ILE A 117 18.40 -2.42 -8.50
CA ILE A 117 17.00 -2.36 -8.06
C ILE A 117 16.16 -3.37 -8.86
N ARG A 118 16.35 -3.41 -10.19
CA ARG A 118 15.71 -4.42 -11.04
C ARG A 118 16.09 -5.83 -10.60
N GLN A 119 17.38 -6.07 -10.38
CA GLN A 119 17.89 -7.37 -9.95
C GLN A 119 17.24 -7.83 -8.64
N CYS A 120 17.06 -6.94 -7.66
CA CYS A 120 16.35 -7.25 -6.42
C CYS A 120 14.90 -7.69 -6.67
N ILE A 121 14.18 -7.02 -7.58
CA ILE A 121 12.81 -7.38 -7.96
C ILE A 121 12.78 -8.75 -8.65
N GLU A 122 13.64 -8.96 -9.65
CA GLU A 122 13.71 -10.21 -10.44
C GLU A 122 14.10 -11.41 -9.57
N VAL A 123 15.05 -11.23 -8.65
CA VAL A 123 15.42 -12.26 -7.69
C VAL A 123 14.26 -12.57 -6.75
N THR A 124 13.50 -11.56 -6.33
CA THR A 124 12.31 -11.78 -5.50
C THR A 124 11.23 -12.57 -6.26
N GLU A 125 11.00 -12.27 -7.55
CA GLU A 125 10.13 -13.07 -8.41
C GLU A 125 10.63 -14.52 -8.51
N GLY A 126 11.91 -14.72 -8.79
CA GLY A 126 12.51 -16.05 -8.90
C GLY A 126 12.46 -16.85 -7.61
N PHE A 127 12.58 -16.21 -6.44
CA PHE A 127 12.38 -16.84 -5.14
C PHE A 127 10.93 -17.31 -4.95
N LEU A 128 9.96 -16.47 -5.27
CA LEU A 128 8.53 -16.82 -5.16
C LEU A 128 8.14 -17.95 -6.13
N ASP A 129 8.78 -18.01 -7.29
CA ASP A 129 8.60 -19.09 -8.27
C ASP A 129 9.40 -20.36 -7.92
N GLY A 130 10.18 -20.35 -6.83
CA GLY A 130 11.00 -21.48 -6.37
C GLY A 130 12.25 -21.74 -7.21
N ALA A 131 12.63 -20.81 -8.08
CA ALA A 131 13.81 -20.90 -8.94
C ALA A 131 15.10 -20.42 -8.26
N LEU A 132 14.99 -19.60 -7.22
CA LEU A 132 16.12 -19.02 -6.47
C LEU A 132 15.96 -19.26 -4.97
N GLY A 133 17.07 -19.18 -4.23
CA GLY A 133 17.13 -19.44 -2.79
C GLY A 133 17.12 -18.17 -1.92
N GLU A 134 17.10 -18.37 -0.61
CA GLU A 134 17.15 -17.27 0.38
C GLU A 134 18.43 -16.43 0.29
N ASP A 135 19.57 -17.05 -0.07
CA ASP A 135 20.84 -16.34 -0.24
C ASP A 135 20.80 -15.35 -1.40
N ASP A 136 20.19 -15.74 -2.53
CA ASP A 136 19.99 -14.85 -3.68
C ASP A 136 19.12 -13.65 -3.25
N LEU A 137 18.02 -13.93 -2.55
CA LEU A 137 17.08 -12.91 -2.07
C LEU A 137 17.77 -11.89 -1.15
N ARG A 138 18.60 -12.37 -0.22
CA ARG A 138 19.39 -11.54 0.69
C ARG A 138 20.43 -10.72 -0.05
N GLU A 139 21.14 -11.31 -1.02
CA GLU A 139 22.14 -10.62 -1.84
C GLU A 139 21.50 -9.50 -2.67
N GLY A 140 20.40 -9.80 -3.36
CA GLY A 140 19.64 -8.81 -4.14
C GLY A 140 19.15 -7.63 -3.28
N ARG A 141 18.63 -7.92 -2.08
CA ARG A 141 18.20 -6.89 -1.12
C ARG A 141 19.36 -6.01 -0.66
N GLN A 142 20.52 -6.59 -0.36
CA GLN A 142 21.73 -5.86 0.05
C GLN A 142 22.26 -4.98 -1.08
N ALA A 143 22.29 -5.50 -2.32
CA ALA A 143 22.74 -4.76 -3.49
C ALA A 143 21.85 -3.53 -3.77
N ALA A 144 20.53 -3.67 -3.67
CA ALA A 144 19.60 -2.54 -3.80
C ALA A 144 19.77 -1.52 -2.66
N GLY A 145 19.94 -1.98 -1.41
CA GLY A 145 20.16 -1.10 -0.26
C GLY A 145 21.44 -0.25 -0.37
N ALA A 146 22.48 -0.77 -1.03
CA ALA A 146 23.72 -0.03 -1.27
C ALA A 146 23.53 1.19 -2.18
N VAL A 147 22.45 1.24 -2.99
CA VAL A 147 22.11 2.38 -3.85
C VAL A 147 21.67 3.58 -3.01
N ILE A 148 20.92 3.37 -1.90
CA ILE A 148 20.41 4.45 -1.03
C ILE A 148 21.54 5.34 -0.47
N ALA A 149 22.74 4.76 -0.27
CA ALA A 149 23.88 5.50 0.27
C ALA A 149 24.49 6.49 -0.73
N ASP A 150 24.12 6.41 -2.02
CA ASP A 150 24.57 7.36 -3.04
C ASP A 150 23.82 8.69 -2.93
N PRO A 151 24.50 9.83 -2.68
CA PRO A 151 23.88 11.15 -2.63
C PRO A 151 23.18 11.58 -3.91
N ALA A 152 23.48 10.95 -5.05
CA ALA A 152 22.80 11.20 -6.33
C ALA A 152 21.41 10.53 -6.42
N THR A 153 21.05 9.69 -5.44
CA THR A 153 19.75 9.00 -5.43
C THR A 153 18.61 9.99 -5.23
N GLY A 154 17.79 10.15 -6.26
CA GLY A 154 16.58 10.97 -6.23
C GLY A 154 15.53 10.45 -5.23
N PRO A 155 14.61 11.31 -4.77
CA PRO A 155 13.61 10.95 -3.76
C PRO A 155 12.61 9.87 -4.24
N ASP A 156 12.34 9.79 -5.53
CA ASP A 156 11.54 8.74 -6.17
C ASP A 156 12.27 7.39 -6.19
N THR A 157 13.55 7.41 -6.56
CA THR A 157 14.43 6.23 -6.62
C THR A 157 14.68 5.66 -5.23
N GLY A 158 14.92 6.51 -4.22
CA GLY A 158 15.02 6.09 -2.82
C GLY A 158 13.77 5.34 -2.32
N ARG A 159 12.59 5.79 -2.73
CA ARG A 159 11.31 5.13 -2.40
C ARG A 159 11.10 3.83 -3.18
N LEU A 160 11.54 3.78 -4.44
CA LEU A 160 11.54 2.56 -5.22
C LEU A 160 12.44 1.48 -4.61
N ILE A 161 13.63 1.85 -4.11
CA ILE A 161 14.51 0.92 -3.38
C ILE A 161 13.80 0.37 -2.14
N ALA A 162 13.15 1.25 -1.36
CA ALA A 162 12.35 0.82 -0.21
C ALA A 162 11.23 -0.15 -0.61
N ALA A 163 10.58 0.07 -1.76
CA ALA A 163 9.55 -0.83 -2.28
C ALA A 163 10.11 -2.21 -2.65
N ALA A 164 11.24 -2.25 -3.36
CA ALA A 164 11.92 -3.50 -3.73
C ALA A 164 12.39 -4.28 -2.50
N MET A 165 13.00 -3.61 -1.52
CA MET A 165 13.44 -4.25 -0.29
C MET A 165 12.28 -4.79 0.54
N ALA A 166 11.18 -4.02 0.65
CA ALA A 166 9.98 -4.47 1.35
C ALA A 166 9.30 -5.64 0.62
N ALA A 167 9.28 -5.64 -0.72
CA ALA A 167 8.77 -6.77 -1.49
C ALA A 167 9.61 -8.04 -1.28
N SER A 168 10.94 -7.90 -1.29
CA SER A 168 11.87 -8.97 -0.96
C SER A 168 11.60 -9.53 0.44
N GLN A 169 11.34 -8.67 1.43
CA GLN A 169 11.07 -9.10 2.79
C GLN A 169 9.66 -9.67 3.00
N ALA A 170 8.70 -9.30 2.16
CA ALA A 170 7.37 -9.93 2.12
C ALA A 170 7.46 -11.38 1.62
N ALA A 171 8.42 -11.68 0.73
CA ALA A 171 8.60 -13.00 0.16
C ALA A 171 9.04 -14.04 1.21
N ASP A 172 10.00 -13.69 2.08
CA ASP A 172 10.59 -14.58 3.09
C ASP A 172 10.16 -14.30 4.54
N GLY A 173 9.24 -13.34 4.76
CA GLY A 173 8.83 -12.89 6.10
C GLY A 173 7.31 -12.82 6.31
N ASP A 174 6.90 -11.91 7.20
CA ASP A 174 5.49 -11.58 7.42
C ASP A 174 4.92 -10.85 6.20
N ALA A 175 4.28 -11.62 5.32
CA ALA A 175 3.71 -11.12 4.07
C ALA A 175 2.72 -9.98 4.31
N ALA A 176 1.91 -10.00 5.37
CA ALA A 176 0.90 -8.98 5.61
C ALA A 176 1.55 -7.61 5.89
N SER A 177 2.50 -7.57 6.82
CA SER A 177 3.18 -6.34 7.23
C SER A 177 4.06 -5.76 6.13
N TRP A 178 4.86 -6.59 5.46
CA TRP A 178 5.81 -6.13 4.45
C TRP A 178 5.15 -5.77 3.11
N THR A 179 4.02 -6.38 2.78
CA THR A 179 3.24 -6.00 1.59
C THR A 179 2.67 -4.59 1.71
N ALA A 180 2.23 -4.19 2.91
CA ALA A 180 1.78 -2.81 3.16
C ALA A 180 2.92 -1.81 2.93
N ALA A 181 4.12 -2.13 3.43
CA ALA A 181 5.32 -1.32 3.23
C ALA A 181 5.70 -1.22 1.74
N ALA A 182 5.72 -2.34 1.01
CA ALA A 182 6.03 -2.37 -0.41
C ALA A 182 5.04 -1.54 -1.25
N ALA A 183 3.74 -1.72 -1.02
CA ALA A 183 2.70 -0.99 -1.73
C ALA A 183 2.73 0.53 -1.43
N GLY A 184 2.95 0.90 -0.17
CA GLY A 184 3.12 2.30 0.24
C GLY A 184 4.36 2.95 -0.37
N ALA A 185 5.50 2.26 -0.36
CA ALA A 185 6.75 2.74 -0.92
C ALA A 185 6.67 2.93 -2.45
N ALA A 186 6.10 1.95 -3.17
CA ALA A 186 5.89 2.03 -4.61
C ALA A 186 4.95 3.18 -5.00
N HIS A 187 3.86 3.37 -4.23
CA HIS A 187 2.95 4.49 -4.44
C HIS A 187 3.65 5.84 -4.21
N ALA A 188 4.43 5.92 -3.13
CA ALA A 188 5.21 7.12 -2.81
C ALA A 188 6.26 7.43 -3.89
N ALA A 189 6.92 6.41 -4.46
CA ALA A 189 7.91 6.57 -5.52
C ALA A 189 7.28 7.19 -6.76
N ASN A 190 6.13 6.65 -7.20
CA ASN A 190 5.42 7.18 -8.35
C ASN A 190 4.92 8.61 -8.14
N LEU A 191 4.37 8.92 -6.96
CA LEU A 191 3.94 10.28 -6.63
C LEU A 191 5.11 11.26 -6.52
N ALA A 192 6.29 10.80 -6.08
CA ALA A 192 7.49 11.62 -6.07
C ALA A 192 7.96 11.93 -7.50
N ALA A 193 7.91 10.96 -8.41
CA ALA A 193 8.17 11.19 -9.84
C ALA A 193 7.16 12.19 -10.44
N ASP A 194 5.87 12.05 -10.14
CA ASP A 194 4.83 13.00 -10.58
C ASP A 194 5.08 14.42 -10.04
N ALA A 195 5.55 14.53 -8.80
CA ALA A 195 5.91 15.81 -8.20
C ALA A 195 7.15 16.44 -8.85
N ILE A 196 8.15 15.64 -9.23
CA ILE A 196 9.33 16.10 -9.98
C ILE A 196 8.92 16.62 -11.36
N ASP A 197 8.11 15.86 -12.09
CA ASP A 197 7.59 16.26 -13.41
C ASP A 197 6.79 17.57 -13.32
N ALA A 198 5.91 17.68 -12.32
CA ALA A 198 5.11 18.89 -12.08
C ALA A 198 5.98 20.10 -11.70
N ALA A 199 7.04 19.89 -10.91
CA ALA A 199 7.99 20.95 -10.58
C ALA A 199 8.81 21.41 -11.80
N ALA A 200 9.25 20.47 -12.66
CA ALA A 200 9.92 20.81 -13.90
C ALA A 200 9.00 21.59 -14.85
N ALA A 201 7.74 21.16 -14.99
CA ALA A 201 6.73 21.87 -15.77
C ALA A 201 6.48 23.29 -15.22
N LEU A 202 6.48 23.47 -13.90
CA LEU A 202 6.39 24.79 -13.27
C LEU A 202 7.57 25.66 -13.68
N THR A 203 8.81 25.15 -13.60
CA THR A 203 10.01 25.91 -13.98
C THR A 203 9.92 26.39 -15.43
N THR A 204 9.51 25.51 -16.36
CA THR A 204 9.28 25.89 -17.77
C THR A 204 8.19 26.94 -17.92
N ALA A 205 7.03 26.73 -17.30
CA ALA A 205 5.91 27.67 -17.38
C ALA A 205 6.27 29.06 -16.82
N TYR A 206 7.03 29.09 -15.72
CA TYR A 206 7.46 30.33 -15.08
C TYR A 206 8.41 31.14 -15.96
N ALA A 207 9.30 30.48 -16.71
CA ALA A 207 10.21 31.14 -17.65
C ALA A 207 9.49 31.85 -18.80
N GLU A 208 8.25 31.45 -19.11
CA GLU A 208 7.47 32.04 -20.20
C GLU A 208 6.49 33.14 -19.77
N ILE A 209 6.45 33.51 -18.49
CA ILE A 209 5.50 34.50 -17.98
C ILE A 209 5.80 35.87 -18.58
N HIS A 210 4.95 36.30 -19.51
CA HIS A 210 4.98 37.64 -20.10
C HIS A 210 3.59 38.29 -20.12
N ASN A 211 2.56 37.58 -19.63
CA ASN A 211 1.20 38.09 -19.52
C ASN A 211 0.43 37.38 -18.38
N VAL A 212 -0.73 37.94 -18.03
CA VAL A 212 -1.57 37.49 -16.92
C VAL A 212 -2.10 36.06 -17.13
N ALA A 213 -2.49 35.69 -18.35
CA ALA A 213 -3.00 34.34 -18.63
C ALA A 213 -1.94 33.26 -18.40
N LYS A 214 -0.70 33.50 -18.85
CA LYS A 214 0.44 32.62 -18.54
C LYS A 214 0.78 32.61 -17.06
N GLY A 215 0.63 33.73 -16.36
CA GLY A 215 0.74 33.80 -14.90
C GLY A 215 -0.26 32.88 -14.18
N PHE A 216 -1.54 32.90 -14.59
CA PHE A 216 -2.55 31.98 -14.05
C PHE A 216 -2.23 30.51 -14.34
N ALA A 217 -1.77 30.18 -15.55
CA ALA A 217 -1.37 28.82 -15.89
C ALA A 217 -0.21 28.32 -15.00
N ALA A 218 0.83 29.15 -14.80
CA ALA A 218 1.94 28.82 -13.90
C ALA A 218 1.48 28.65 -12.45
N ALA A 219 0.55 29.47 -11.97
CA ALA A 219 -0.02 29.33 -10.61
C ALA A 219 -0.75 28.00 -10.42
N ASN A 220 -1.55 27.57 -11.40
CA ASN A 220 -2.23 26.26 -11.36
C ASN A 220 -1.23 25.10 -11.33
N ILE A 221 -0.16 25.17 -12.14
CA ILE A 221 0.90 24.15 -12.14
C ILE A 221 1.64 24.14 -10.79
N ALA A 222 1.86 25.31 -10.17
CA ALA A 222 2.46 25.39 -8.85
C ALA A 222 1.59 24.71 -7.78
N GLU A 223 0.27 24.88 -7.84
CA GLU A 223 -0.67 24.19 -6.93
C GLU A 223 -0.66 22.67 -7.14
N GLN A 224 -0.57 22.21 -8.39
CA GLN A 224 -0.44 20.81 -8.74
C GLN A 224 0.87 20.22 -8.20
N ALA A 225 2.00 20.88 -8.44
CA ALA A 225 3.32 20.47 -7.94
C ALA A 225 3.34 20.40 -6.40
N ALA A 226 2.79 21.42 -5.74
CA ALA A 226 2.71 21.44 -4.28
C ALA A 226 1.79 20.33 -3.74
N THR A 227 0.70 20.01 -4.44
CA THR A 227 -0.18 18.90 -4.07
C THR A 227 0.51 17.56 -4.25
N ALA A 228 1.14 17.31 -5.40
CA ALA A 228 1.89 16.09 -5.67
C ALA A 228 3.01 15.88 -4.64
N ALA A 229 3.78 16.92 -4.32
CA ALA A 229 4.84 16.86 -3.32
C ALA A 229 4.31 16.51 -1.91
N ARG A 230 3.19 17.11 -1.49
CA ARG A 230 2.54 16.77 -0.21
C ARG A 230 2.06 15.34 -0.18
N THR A 231 1.43 14.85 -1.25
CA THR A 231 0.97 13.46 -1.34
C THR A 231 2.15 12.49 -1.33
N ALA A 232 3.23 12.78 -2.06
CA ALA A 232 4.45 11.96 -2.08
C ALA A 232 5.15 11.90 -0.71
N ALA A 233 5.18 13.01 0.02
CA ALA A 233 5.69 13.06 1.38
C ALA A 233 4.84 12.22 2.34
N ALA A 234 3.51 12.35 2.27
CA ALA A 234 2.58 11.58 3.08
C ALA A 234 2.65 10.07 2.79
N SER A 235 2.68 9.67 1.52
CA SER A 235 2.85 8.25 1.15
C SER A 235 4.21 7.70 1.60
N GLY A 236 5.28 8.51 1.51
CA GLY A 236 6.61 8.11 1.99
C GLY A 236 6.67 7.90 3.50
N ALA A 237 5.99 8.75 4.26
CA ALA A 237 5.87 8.59 5.71
C ALA A 237 5.19 7.27 6.10
N VAL A 238 4.22 6.82 5.31
CA VAL A 238 3.54 5.53 5.53
C VAL A 238 4.37 4.34 5.13
N ALA A 239 5.07 4.43 4.00
CA ALA A 239 6.05 3.43 3.63
C ALA A 239 7.05 3.21 4.78
N HIS A 240 7.52 4.31 5.38
CA HIS A 240 8.40 4.25 6.55
C HIS A 240 7.73 3.64 7.78
N ALA A 241 6.54 4.10 8.17
CA ALA A 241 5.81 3.58 9.33
C ALA A 241 5.51 2.08 9.19
N ALA A 242 5.10 1.64 8.00
CA ALA A 242 4.87 0.23 7.69
C ALA A 242 6.17 -0.58 7.76
N ALA A 243 7.28 -0.05 7.23
CA ALA A 243 8.58 -0.72 7.34
C ALA A 243 9.08 -0.83 8.79
N VAL A 244 8.91 0.21 9.61
CA VAL A 244 9.27 0.21 11.04
C VAL A 244 8.42 -0.81 11.80
N ALA A 245 7.12 -0.83 11.55
CA ALA A 245 6.21 -1.79 12.13
C ALA A 245 6.61 -3.23 11.78
N ALA A 246 6.86 -3.48 10.50
CA ALA A 246 7.26 -4.79 9.99
C ALA A 246 8.61 -5.25 10.57
N ALA A 247 9.59 -4.35 10.67
CA ALA A 247 10.88 -4.63 11.32
C ALA A 247 10.75 -5.00 12.82
N ARG A 248 9.67 -4.57 13.48
CA ARG A 248 9.37 -4.89 14.88
C ARG A 248 8.45 -6.10 15.05
N GLY A 249 8.01 -6.74 13.96
CA GLY A 249 6.97 -7.78 14.02
C GLY A 249 5.65 -7.23 14.56
N THR A 250 5.36 -5.96 14.27
CA THR A 250 4.16 -5.25 14.73
C THR A 250 3.40 -4.69 13.53
N TYR A 251 2.16 -4.28 13.75
CA TYR A 251 1.33 -3.67 12.70
C TYR A 251 1.64 -2.17 12.57
N ALA A 252 1.49 -1.63 11.36
CA ALA A 252 1.57 -0.18 11.17
C ALA A 252 0.51 0.48 12.08
N PRO A 253 0.89 1.41 12.98
CA PRO A 253 -0.06 2.01 13.89
C PRO A 253 -1.13 2.77 13.10
N ASP A 254 -2.39 2.36 13.25
CA ASP A 254 -3.58 3.08 12.75
C ASP A 254 -4.02 4.20 13.71
N THR A 255 -3.18 4.54 14.69
CA THR A 255 -3.59 5.49 15.71
C THR A 255 -3.39 6.91 15.18
N ALA A 256 -4.44 7.73 15.30
CA ALA A 256 -4.37 9.17 15.09
C ALA A 256 -3.33 9.88 16.00
N ALA A 257 -2.73 9.15 16.95
CA ALA A 257 -1.63 9.61 17.79
C ALA A 257 -0.26 9.55 17.10
N ASP A 258 -0.11 8.73 16.04
CA ASP A 258 1.08 8.78 15.19
C ASP A 258 0.94 9.94 14.19
N ALA A 259 1.80 10.94 14.34
CA ALA A 259 1.75 12.16 13.53
C ALA A 259 1.94 11.88 12.03
N TYR A 260 2.68 10.83 11.67
CA TYR A 260 2.88 10.41 10.29
C TYR A 260 1.64 9.71 9.73
N PHE A 261 1.00 8.85 10.53
CA PHE A 261 -0.26 8.20 10.18
C PHE A 261 -1.41 9.20 10.03
N ALA A 262 -1.51 10.18 10.94
CA ALA A 262 -2.54 11.22 10.89
C ALA A 262 -2.39 12.11 9.63
N ALA A 263 -1.15 12.49 9.29
CA ALA A 263 -0.85 13.25 8.06
C ALA A 263 -1.22 12.47 6.80
N TRP A 264 -1.00 11.15 6.81
CA TRP A 264 -1.41 10.25 5.74
C TRP A 264 -2.92 10.07 5.62
N SER A 265 -3.61 9.81 6.72
CA SER A 265 -5.07 9.66 6.73
C SER A 265 -5.72 10.92 6.18
N ALA A 266 -5.26 12.10 6.59
CA ALA A 266 -5.78 13.39 6.11
C ALA A 266 -5.58 13.63 4.60
N THR A 267 -4.49 13.13 4.00
CA THR A 267 -4.15 13.37 2.58
C THR A 267 -4.72 12.30 1.64
N THR A 268 -5.00 11.10 2.14
CA THR A 268 -5.54 9.95 1.38
C THR A 268 -7.06 9.78 1.52
N VAL A 269 -7.75 10.69 2.20
CA VAL A 269 -9.24 10.78 2.19
C VAL A 269 -9.77 11.27 0.83
N ARG A 270 -8.92 11.80 -0.04
CA ARG A 270 -9.25 12.19 -1.42
C ARG A 270 -9.22 10.96 -2.35
N PRO A 271 -9.98 10.96 -3.48
CA PRO A 271 -10.18 9.78 -4.30
C PRO A 271 -8.84 9.12 -4.63
N ALA A 272 -8.82 7.79 -4.54
CA ALA A 272 -7.68 6.97 -4.92
C ALA A 272 -7.15 7.47 -6.27
N ASP A 273 -5.93 8.00 -6.27
CA ASP A 273 -5.28 8.41 -7.52
C ASP A 273 -5.07 7.18 -8.42
N TYR A 274 -4.69 7.43 -9.67
CA TYR A 274 -4.56 6.37 -10.65
C TYR A 274 -3.53 5.29 -10.27
N HIS A 275 -2.48 5.64 -9.50
CA HIS A 275 -1.49 4.66 -9.02
C HIS A 275 -2.09 3.74 -7.98
N TYR A 276 -2.87 4.30 -7.04
CA TYR A 276 -3.57 3.52 -6.02
C TYR A 276 -4.63 2.61 -6.64
N LEU A 277 -5.40 3.12 -7.61
CA LEU A 277 -6.37 2.33 -8.36
C LEU A 277 -5.70 1.21 -9.17
N ALA A 278 -4.56 1.47 -9.79
CA ALA A 278 -3.77 0.45 -10.49
C ALA A 278 -3.26 -0.63 -9.54
N GLN A 279 -2.82 -0.26 -8.33
CA GLN A 279 -2.47 -1.23 -7.28
C GLN A 279 -3.70 -2.06 -6.88
N ASN A 280 -4.86 -1.44 -6.69
CA ASN A 280 -6.08 -2.17 -6.33
C ASN A 280 -6.53 -3.13 -7.44
N ALA A 281 -6.50 -2.69 -8.70
CA ALA A 281 -6.84 -3.53 -9.85
C ALA A 281 -5.93 -4.76 -9.94
N HIS A 282 -4.62 -4.57 -9.80
CA HIS A 282 -3.69 -5.69 -9.79
C HIS A 282 -3.94 -6.67 -8.64
N LEU A 283 -4.27 -6.18 -7.46
CA LEU A 283 -4.57 -7.05 -6.33
C LEU A 283 -5.84 -7.87 -6.56
N LEU A 284 -6.87 -7.27 -7.18
CA LEU A 284 -8.08 -7.98 -7.60
C LEU A 284 -7.78 -9.07 -8.64
N GLU A 285 -6.89 -8.80 -9.61
CA GLU A 285 -6.44 -9.79 -10.60
C GLU A 285 -5.78 -10.99 -9.93
N LEU A 286 -4.90 -10.76 -8.95
CA LEU A 286 -4.23 -11.84 -8.21
C LEU A 286 -5.24 -12.68 -7.42
N ILE A 287 -6.16 -12.05 -6.70
CA ILE A 287 -7.22 -12.76 -5.95
C ILE A 287 -8.07 -13.63 -6.91
N ALA A 288 -8.49 -13.05 -8.04
CA ALA A 288 -9.29 -13.77 -9.04
C ALA A 288 -8.51 -14.95 -9.66
N GLY A 289 -7.22 -14.75 -9.97
CA GLY A 289 -6.35 -15.80 -10.49
C GLY A 289 -6.16 -16.96 -9.52
N THR A 290 -6.07 -16.69 -8.21
CA THR A 290 -5.97 -17.74 -7.19
C THR A 290 -7.25 -18.54 -7.07
N ARG A 291 -8.42 -17.87 -7.07
CA ARG A 291 -9.73 -18.53 -7.07
C ARG A 291 -9.92 -19.44 -8.28
N ALA A 292 -9.50 -18.99 -9.46
CA ALA A 292 -9.57 -19.77 -10.69
C ALA A 292 -8.69 -21.03 -10.68
N LYS A 293 -7.57 -21.03 -9.94
CA LYS A 293 -6.70 -22.21 -9.77
C LYS A 293 -7.27 -23.24 -8.77
N GLN A 294 -8.21 -22.84 -7.92
CA GLN A 294 -8.80 -23.68 -6.87
C GLN A 294 -10.16 -24.27 -7.25
N ALA A 295 -10.81 -23.73 -8.29
CA ALA A 295 -12.07 -24.21 -8.86
C ALA A 295 -11.86 -25.35 -9.87
#